data_AF-A0A538BSJ5-F1
#
_entry.id   AF-A0A538BSJ5-F1
#
_cell.length_a   1.000
_cell.length_b   1.000
_cell.length_c   1.000
_cell.angle_alpha   90.00
_cell.angle_beta   90.00
_cell.angle_gamma   90.00
#
_symmetry.space_group_name_H-M   'P 1'
#
loop_
_entity.id
_entity.type
_entity.pdbx_description
1 polymer ?
#
loop_
_entity_poly.entity_id
_entity_poly.type
_entity_poly.pdbx_seq_one_letter_code
_entity_poly.pdbx_strand_id
1 'polypeptide(L)'
;MRNFCAMGSGLLRYGSACRPPGIVAVPQERRPSTTMWAGWPVDLWKTGLSCVIHPVDGRTLRLPLMRLVTYDRGGQRRLGAILEGEVVDLPDAVGHPAFPTTLEGFVTSSRGTVMDAAGAALERDDAHAWDVPKPRILTPLFPRSLISPGSMEVARMTVGPEHEVPWPSDAAWLEYEPKVAAVLGREARRIVVEEVRDHVFGYTLVNDWRARDASGAPVETSAGLPLSIGPCVVTADEVDPQTMFLTVKVDGDEVAKGNLNGAAWNLARLIAGASELGELERGDAFALGPFARPAPDPGRQLWPGALVELAAEGIGTLRNTIAAR
;
A
#
# COMPACT_ATOMS: atom_id res chain seq x y z
N MET A 1 -58.51 52.35 8.28
CA MET A 1 -59.10 52.39 6.92
C MET A 1 -58.03 52.79 5.93
N ARG A 2 -58.11 52.21 4.74
CA ARG A 2 -57.11 52.15 3.66
C ARG A 2 -56.97 53.46 2.84
N ASN A 3 -55.78 53.59 2.24
CA ASN A 3 -55.41 54.29 0.98
C ASN A 3 -55.21 55.82 1.04
N PHE A 4 -54.37 56.49 0.22
CA PHE A 4 -53.93 56.25 -1.18
C PHE A 4 -52.72 57.17 -1.57
N CYS A 5 -51.89 56.74 -2.56
CA CYS A 5 -51.11 57.51 -3.58
C CYS A 5 -50.01 58.52 -3.15
N ALA A 6 -48.94 58.82 -3.90
CA ALA A 6 -48.28 58.31 -5.13
C ALA A 6 -47.07 59.22 -5.49
N MET A 7 -46.11 58.65 -6.26
CA MET A 7 -45.15 59.28 -7.23
C MET A 7 -44.18 60.38 -6.74
N GLY A 8 -42.91 60.50 -7.16
CA GLY A 8 -42.09 59.79 -8.14
C GLY A 8 -40.77 60.57 -8.42
N SER A 9 -39.87 59.94 -9.18
CA SER A 9 -38.76 60.51 -9.99
C SER A 9 -37.52 61.16 -9.33
N GLY A 10 -36.32 60.75 -9.78
CA GLY A 10 -35.08 61.53 -9.65
C GLY A 10 -33.78 60.69 -9.66
N LEU A 11 -32.98 60.83 -10.72
CA LEU A 11 -31.78 60.06 -11.08
C LEU A 11 -30.50 60.28 -10.21
N LEU A 12 -29.73 59.19 -10.11
CA LEU A 12 -28.26 59.02 -10.25
C LEU A 12 -27.28 60.19 -9.96
N ARG A 13 -26.34 59.94 -9.04
CA ARG A 13 -24.86 60.09 -9.20
C ARG A 13 -24.15 59.75 -7.89
N TYR A 14 -23.22 58.80 -7.88
CA TYR A 14 -22.04 58.82 -7.00
C TYR A 14 -20.89 58.06 -7.65
N GLY A 15 -19.74 58.73 -7.73
CA GLY A 15 -18.47 58.19 -8.22
C GLY A 15 -17.47 57.98 -7.09
N SER A 16 -16.48 57.14 -7.41
CA SER A 16 -15.09 57.10 -6.94
C SER A 16 -14.75 56.88 -5.44
N ALA A 17 -14.32 55.64 -5.18
CA ALA A 17 -13.03 55.22 -4.58
C ALA A 17 -12.64 55.61 -3.15
N CYS A 18 -12.44 54.59 -2.30
CA CYS A 18 -11.34 54.44 -1.34
C CYS A 18 -11.09 52.96 -0.97
N ARG A 19 -9.81 52.57 -0.84
CA ARG A 19 -9.24 51.22 -0.61
C ARG A 19 -9.19 50.80 0.88
N PRO A 20 -9.02 49.50 1.21
CA PRO A 20 -8.48 49.03 2.49
C PRO A 20 -6.95 48.69 2.41
N PRO A 21 -6.26 48.44 3.55
CA PRO A 21 -4.87 48.85 3.76
C PRO A 21 -3.77 47.80 3.52
N GLY A 22 -2.63 48.31 3.01
CA GLY A 22 -1.31 48.21 3.67
C GLY A 22 -0.56 46.88 3.73
N ILE A 23 0.12 46.51 2.63
CA ILE A 23 1.23 45.55 2.59
C ILE A 23 2.49 46.21 3.18
N VAL A 24 3.14 45.57 4.15
CA VAL A 24 4.44 45.98 4.70
C VAL A 24 5.55 45.45 3.79
N ALA A 25 6.44 46.34 3.36
CA ALA A 25 7.59 46.05 2.50
C ALA A 25 8.73 45.37 3.26
N VAL A 26 9.34 44.35 2.64
CA VAL A 26 10.62 43.75 3.06
C VAL A 26 11.76 44.41 2.28
N PRO A 27 12.86 44.84 2.91
CA PRO A 27 14.00 45.41 2.19
C PRO A 27 14.88 44.32 1.58
N GLN A 28 15.29 44.51 0.32
CA GLN A 28 16.37 43.75 -0.31
C GLN A 28 17.73 44.28 0.14
N GLU A 29 18.61 43.41 0.67
CA GLU A 29 20.00 43.35 0.23
C GLU A 29 20.79 42.13 0.79
N ARG A 30 21.65 41.60 -0.09
CA ARG A 30 22.86 40.76 0.12
C ARG A 30 22.71 39.24 0.27
N ARG A 31 23.14 38.54 -0.80
CA ARG A 31 23.59 37.14 -0.79
C ARG A 31 24.85 36.97 0.08
N PRO A 32 24.98 35.81 0.75
CA PRO A 32 26.25 35.09 0.70
C PRO A 32 26.11 33.61 0.31
N SER A 33 27.14 33.19 -0.41
CA SER A 33 27.73 31.86 -0.68
C SER A 33 27.09 30.57 -0.14
N THR A 34 26.96 29.64 -1.08
CA THR A 34 27.34 28.21 -1.05
C THR A 34 28.02 27.69 0.24
N THR A 35 27.56 26.50 0.67
CA THR A 35 28.16 25.52 1.62
C THR A 35 27.47 25.43 2.98
N MET A 36 26.50 24.52 3.10
CA MET A 36 26.28 23.69 4.28
C MET A 36 25.26 22.58 3.96
N TRP A 37 25.70 21.54 3.27
CA TRP A 37 25.06 20.23 3.31
C TRP A 37 25.82 19.40 4.33
N ALA A 38 25.36 19.38 5.58
CA ALA A 38 25.84 18.44 6.59
C ALA A 38 24.79 18.29 7.70
N GLY A 39 24.35 17.05 7.95
CA GLY A 39 23.74 16.65 9.21
C GLY A 39 22.26 16.28 9.15
N TRP A 40 21.92 15.19 8.45
CA TRP A 40 20.74 14.40 8.82
C TRP A 40 21.22 13.16 9.57
N PRO A 41 20.80 12.91 10.82
CA PRO A 41 21.09 11.65 11.47
C PRO A 41 20.31 10.53 10.76
N VAL A 42 21.07 9.57 10.26
CA VAL A 42 20.63 8.23 9.86
C VAL A 42 20.10 7.56 11.13
N ASP A 43 18.78 7.34 11.25
CA ASP A 43 18.13 6.32 12.13
C ASP A 43 16.64 6.57 12.50
N LEU A 44 15.90 7.48 11.84
CA LEU A 44 14.47 7.70 12.17
C LEU A 44 13.47 6.73 11.50
N TRP A 45 13.91 5.80 10.67
CA TRP A 45 13.02 4.92 9.87
C TRP A 45 12.52 3.67 10.64
N LYS A 46 13.05 3.42 11.85
CA LYS A 46 12.67 2.24 12.65
C LYS A 46 11.35 2.39 13.40
N THR A 47 10.77 3.58 13.48
CA THR A 47 9.64 3.83 14.39
C THR A 47 8.27 3.79 13.72
N GLY A 48 8.17 3.95 12.40
CA GLY A 48 6.90 3.74 11.69
C GLY A 48 5.73 4.55 12.28
N LEU A 49 5.86 5.88 12.34
CA LEU A 49 4.89 6.74 13.02
C LEU A 49 4.25 7.74 12.06
N SER A 50 2.94 7.63 11.85
CA SER A 50 2.10 8.72 11.35
C SER A 50 1.45 9.45 12.55
N CYS A 51 1.27 10.77 12.45
CA CYS A 51 0.66 11.60 13.49
C CYS A 51 -0.60 12.26 12.93
N VAL A 52 -1.73 12.05 13.60
CA VAL A 52 -2.98 12.79 13.35
C VAL A 52 -3.25 13.68 14.57
N ILE A 53 -3.70 14.92 14.37
CA ILE A 53 -4.07 15.81 15.48
C ILE A 53 -5.57 15.65 15.73
N HIS A 54 -5.94 15.24 16.94
CA HIS A 54 -7.33 15.09 17.35
C HIS A 54 -8.04 16.46 17.29
N PRO A 55 -9.17 16.57 16.58
CA PRO A 55 -9.76 17.86 16.20
C PRO A 55 -10.40 18.63 17.36
N VAL A 56 -10.61 17.99 18.52
CA VAL A 56 -11.33 18.60 19.67
C VAL A 56 -10.39 19.04 20.79
N ASP A 57 -9.31 18.31 21.04
CA ASP A 57 -8.42 18.56 22.18
C ASP A 57 -6.94 18.74 21.79
N GLY A 58 -6.63 18.72 20.49
CA GLY A 58 -5.28 18.98 19.98
C GLY A 58 -4.26 17.88 20.33
N ARG A 59 -4.71 16.75 20.86
CA ARG A 59 -3.82 15.61 21.14
C ARG A 59 -3.28 15.04 19.84
N THR A 60 -1.99 14.77 19.79
CA THR A 60 -1.41 13.97 18.71
C THR A 60 -1.84 12.52 18.91
N LEU A 61 -2.81 12.06 18.14
CA LEU A 61 -3.08 10.64 17.96
C LEU A 61 -1.94 10.07 17.13
N ARG A 62 -1.05 9.34 17.80
CA ARG A 62 -0.17 8.38 17.14
C ARG A 62 -1.02 7.16 16.89
N LEU A 63 -1.62 7.08 15.71
CA LEU A 63 -2.19 5.81 15.29
C LEU A 63 -0.99 4.92 14.92
N PRO A 64 -0.75 3.81 15.63
CA PRO A 64 0.32 2.91 15.25
C PRO A 64 0.05 2.42 13.82
N LEU A 65 1.10 2.28 13.00
CA LEU A 65 0.98 1.67 11.69
C LEU A 65 0.35 0.27 11.81
N MET A 66 -0.92 0.13 11.47
CA MET A 66 -1.71 -1.07 11.38
C MET A 66 -1.30 -1.87 10.13
N ARG A 67 -0.17 -2.54 10.30
CA ARG A 67 0.30 -3.57 9.38
C ARG A 67 -0.38 -4.89 9.71
N LEU A 68 -1.35 -5.27 8.91
CA LEU A 68 -2.17 -6.47 9.11
C LEU A 68 -1.52 -7.69 8.47
N VAL A 69 -1.41 -8.76 9.22
CA VAL A 69 -0.85 -10.04 8.77
C VAL A 69 -1.89 -11.14 8.86
N THR A 70 -1.66 -12.20 8.10
CA THR A 70 -2.28 -13.48 8.37
C THR A 70 -1.20 -14.44 8.84
N TYR A 71 -1.44 -15.14 9.93
CA TYR A 71 -0.51 -16.12 10.49
C TYR A 71 -1.23 -17.45 10.72
N ASP A 72 -0.47 -18.52 10.89
CA ASP A 72 -1.00 -19.84 11.21
C ASP A 72 -1.27 -19.99 12.72
N ARG A 73 -2.51 -20.33 13.08
CA ARG A 73 -2.86 -20.78 14.43
C ARG A 73 -3.46 -22.18 14.35
N GLY A 74 -2.63 -23.19 14.55
CA GLY A 74 -3.07 -24.58 14.57
C GLY A 74 -3.60 -25.06 13.22
N GLY A 75 -2.96 -24.65 12.11
CA GLY A 75 -3.37 -25.02 10.75
C GLY A 75 -4.48 -24.15 10.17
N GLN A 76 -4.93 -23.12 10.89
CA GLN A 76 -5.94 -22.17 10.43
C GLN A 76 -5.32 -20.80 10.19
N ARG A 77 -5.78 -20.10 9.14
CA ARG A 77 -5.44 -18.71 8.86
C ARG A 77 -6.07 -17.83 9.93
N ARG A 78 -5.27 -16.96 10.55
CA ARG A 78 -5.73 -16.03 11.56
C ARG A 78 -5.19 -14.63 11.34
N LEU A 79 -6.07 -13.64 11.49
CA LEU A 79 -5.75 -12.23 11.45
C LEU A 79 -4.86 -11.84 12.63
N GLY A 80 -3.81 -11.08 12.34
CA GLY A 80 -3.01 -10.40 13.35
C GLY A 80 -2.61 -9.01 12.86
N ALA A 81 -1.98 -8.25 13.75
CA ALA A 81 -1.39 -6.95 13.44
C ALA A 81 0.04 -6.90 13.96
N ILE A 82 0.94 -6.22 13.26
CA ILE A 82 2.32 -6.03 13.72
C ILE A 82 2.37 -4.78 14.61
N LEU A 83 2.56 -4.98 15.91
CA LEU A 83 2.76 -3.93 16.90
C LEU A 83 4.19 -4.00 17.43
N GLU A 84 4.97 -2.93 17.26
CA GLU A 84 6.37 -2.84 17.71
C GLU A 84 7.30 -3.98 17.25
N GLY A 85 6.93 -4.66 16.15
CA GLY A 85 7.70 -5.78 15.58
C GLY A 85 7.18 -7.16 15.98
N GLU A 86 6.28 -7.24 16.95
CA GLU A 86 5.60 -8.48 17.36
C GLU A 86 4.24 -8.60 16.68
N VAL A 87 3.76 -9.82 16.50
CA VAL A 87 2.40 -10.05 15.98
C VAL A 87 1.44 -10.19 17.14
N VAL A 88 0.43 -9.34 17.16
CA VAL A 88 -0.69 -9.40 18.10
C VAL A 88 -1.84 -10.18 17.45
N ASP A 89 -2.44 -11.11 18.21
CA ASP A 89 -3.69 -11.76 17.82
C ASP A 89 -4.85 -10.77 17.89
N LEU A 90 -5.14 -10.13 16.76
CA LEU A 90 -6.10 -9.03 16.72
C LEU A 90 -7.53 -9.44 17.12
N PRO A 91 -8.08 -10.60 16.68
CA PRO A 91 -9.40 -11.03 17.12
C PRO A 91 -9.50 -11.29 18.64
N ASP A 92 -8.49 -11.89 19.26
CA ASP A 92 -8.50 -12.12 20.71
C ASP A 92 -8.28 -10.81 21.47
N ALA A 93 -7.42 -9.91 20.97
CA ALA A 93 -7.19 -8.59 21.55
C ALA A 93 -8.47 -7.73 21.56
N VAL A 94 -9.25 -7.79 20.48
CA VAL A 94 -10.57 -7.13 20.41
C VAL A 94 -11.59 -7.83 21.30
N GLY A 95 -11.58 -9.17 21.36
CA GLY A 95 -12.41 -9.97 22.27
C GLY A 95 -13.91 -9.98 21.94
N HIS A 96 -14.31 -9.55 20.74
CA HIS A 96 -15.71 -9.53 20.32
C HIS A 96 -16.02 -10.69 19.34
N PRO A 97 -17.05 -11.52 19.56
CA PRO A 97 -17.29 -12.73 18.75
C PRO A 97 -17.69 -12.44 17.29
N ALA A 98 -18.21 -11.26 17.00
CA ALA A 98 -18.50 -10.83 15.63
C ALA A 98 -17.31 -10.17 14.91
N PHE A 99 -16.17 -10.02 15.60
CA PHE A 99 -14.98 -9.43 14.98
C PHE A 99 -14.38 -10.43 13.97
N PRO A 100 -13.98 -9.98 12.77
CA PRO A 100 -13.42 -10.86 11.76
C PRO A 100 -12.15 -11.57 12.22
N THR A 101 -12.07 -12.88 12.01
CA THR A 101 -10.91 -13.70 12.41
C THR A 101 -9.87 -13.86 11.30
N THR A 102 -10.17 -13.42 10.08
CA THR A 102 -9.33 -13.52 8.88
C THR A 102 -9.20 -12.15 8.23
N LEU A 103 -8.08 -11.88 7.53
CA LEU A 103 -7.89 -10.61 6.83
C LEU A 103 -8.91 -10.40 5.70
N GLU A 104 -9.32 -11.44 4.99
CA GLU A 104 -10.37 -11.37 3.96
C GLU A 104 -11.72 -10.92 4.57
N GLY A 105 -12.12 -11.57 5.66
CA GLY A 105 -13.29 -11.18 6.45
C GLY A 105 -13.18 -9.75 6.98
N PHE A 106 -11.97 -9.33 7.34
CA PHE A 106 -11.69 -7.98 7.82
C PHE A 106 -11.85 -6.95 6.70
N VAL A 107 -11.24 -7.14 5.53
CA VAL A 107 -11.36 -6.27 4.34
C VAL A 107 -12.80 -6.17 3.83
N THR A 108 -13.55 -7.27 3.87
CA THR A 108 -14.95 -7.28 3.43
C THR A 108 -15.89 -6.60 4.43
N SER A 109 -15.53 -6.59 5.72
CA SER A 109 -16.30 -5.99 6.81
C SER A 109 -15.77 -4.63 7.26
N SER A 110 -14.63 -4.17 6.73
CA SER A 110 -13.91 -2.98 7.18
C SER A 110 -14.67 -1.72 6.80
N ARG A 111 -15.61 -1.34 7.67
CA ARG A 111 -16.20 -0.01 7.76
C ARG A 111 -16.16 0.43 9.22
N GLY A 112 -15.80 1.70 9.45
CA GLY A 112 -15.87 2.40 10.73
C GLY A 112 -15.53 1.52 11.93
N THR A 113 -16.57 1.07 12.65
CA THR A 113 -16.49 0.36 13.93
C THR A 113 -15.55 -0.84 13.97
N VAL A 114 -15.39 -1.60 12.88
CA VAL A 114 -14.45 -2.73 12.85
C VAL A 114 -13.00 -2.25 12.85
N MET A 115 -12.71 -1.18 12.10
CA MET A 115 -11.39 -0.56 12.11
C MET A 115 -11.11 0.14 13.43
N ASP A 116 -12.09 0.88 13.94
CA ASP A 116 -11.97 1.59 15.21
C ASP A 116 -11.74 0.60 16.36
N ALA A 117 -12.42 -0.55 16.36
CA ALA A 117 -12.21 -1.61 17.34
C ALA A 117 -10.81 -2.22 17.24
N ALA A 118 -10.30 -2.44 16.03
CA ALA A 118 -8.94 -2.92 15.83
C ALA A 118 -7.90 -1.91 16.35
N GLY A 119 -8.04 -0.63 15.99
CA GLY A 119 -7.15 0.43 16.45
C GLY A 119 -7.18 0.57 17.97
N ALA A 120 -8.38 0.67 18.55
CA ALA A 120 -8.57 0.74 19.99
C ALA A 120 -7.99 -0.47 20.73
N ALA A 121 -8.05 -1.67 20.15
CA ALA A 121 -7.46 -2.86 20.76
C ALA A 121 -5.92 -2.79 20.80
N LEU A 122 -5.29 -2.27 19.74
CA LEU A 122 -3.83 -2.11 19.65
C LEU A 122 -3.30 -0.96 20.50
N GLU A 123 -4.13 0.03 20.82
CA GLU A 123 -3.76 1.17 21.68
C GLU A 123 -3.85 0.86 23.19
N ARG A 124 -4.43 -0.29 23.58
CA ARG A 124 -4.54 -0.66 24.99
C ARG A 124 -3.17 -1.03 25.57
N ASP A 125 -2.95 -0.66 26.83
CA ASP A 125 -1.75 -1.03 27.58
C ASP A 125 -1.51 -2.55 27.67
N ASP A 126 -2.57 -3.35 27.53
CA ASP A 126 -2.52 -4.81 27.56
C ASP A 126 -2.51 -5.46 26.16
N ALA A 127 -2.31 -4.71 25.07
CA ALA A 127 -2.26 -5.26 23.71
C ALA A 127 -1.23 -6.41 23.59
N HIS A 128 -0.06 -6.24 24.21
CA HIS A 128 1.02 -7.25 24.24
C HIS A 128 0.67 -8.52 25.03
N ALA A 129 -0.43 -8.54 25.80
CA ALA A 129 -0.92 -9.79 26.40
C ALA A 129 -1.36 -10.81 25.33
N TRP A 130 -1.59 -10.34 24.10
CA TRP A 130 -2.03 -11.13 22.95
C TRP A 130 -0.94 -11.34 21.91
N ASP A 131 0.33 -11.10 22.27
CA ASP A 131 1.47 -11.39 21.40
C ASP A 131 1.52 -12.88 21.05
N VAL A 132 1.76 -13.15 19.77
CA VAL A 132 1.88 -14.49 19.21
C VAL A 132 3.36 -14.84 19.12
N PRO A 133 3.90 -15.70 19.99
CA PRO A 133 5.31 -16.03 19.97
C PRO A 133 5.66 -16.83 18.72
N LYS A 134 6.65 -16.35 17.95
CA LYS A 134 7.18 -17.00 16.74
C LYS A 134 6.06 -17.34 15.74
N PRO A 135 5.32 -16.33 15.26
CA PRO A 135 4.20 -16.55 14.37
C PRO A 135 4.70 -17.08 13.02
N ARG A 136 4.05 -18.13 12.49
CA ARG A 136 4.26 -18.52 11.11
C ARG A 136 3.41 -17.64 10.21
N ILE A 137 4.00 -16.59 9.66
CA ILE A 137 3.32 -15.68 8.72
C ILE A 137 2.99 -16.42 7.43
N LEU A 138 1.77 -16.20 6.94
CA LEU A 138 1.24 -16.74 5.70
C LEU A 138 1.08 -15.59 4.69
N THR A 139 0.64 -15.91 3.47
CA THR A 139 0.13 -14.89 2.55
C THR A 139 -0.95 -14.06 3.26
N PRO A 140 -0.79 -12.72 3.39
CA PRO A 140 -1.66 -11.94 4.26
C PRO A 140 -3.11 -11.94 3.74
N LEU A 141 -3.30 -11.86 2.44
CA LEU A 141 -4.60 -11.83 1.79
C LEU A 141 -4.58 -12.67 0.51
N PHE A 142 -5.62 -13.47 0.29
CA PHE A 142 -5.94 -13.94 -1.05
C PHE A 142 -6.91 -12.95 -1.72
N PRO A 143 -6.43 -12.12 -2.66
CA PRO A 143 -7.30 -11.15 -3.30
C PRO A 143 -8.38 -11.88 -4.10
N ARG A 144 -9.58 -11.30 -4.14
CA ARG A 144 -10.72 -11.85 -4.89
C ARG A 144 -10.39 -11.96 -6.38
N SER A 145 -9.76 -10.91 -6.90
CA SER A 145 -9.11 -10.88 -8.20
C SER A 145 -7.81 -10.07 -8.07
N LEU A 146 -6.81 -10.38 -8.89
CA LEU A 146 -5.60 -9.57 -8.96
C LEU A 146 -5.34 -9.19 -10.42
N ILE A 147 -5.57 -7.91 -10.73
CA ILE A 147 -5.34 -7.37 -12.07
C ILE A 147 -3.96 -6.71 -12.10
N SER A 148 -3.10 -7.16 -13.00
CA SER A 148 -1.78 -6.58 -13.18
C SER A 148 -1.36 -6.68 -14.65
N PRO A 149 -1.14 -5.54 -15.35
CA PRO A 149 -0.75 -5.55 -16.75
C PRO A 149 0.50 -6.41 -17.01
N GLY A 150 0.46 -7.21 -18.07
CA GLY A 150 1.54 -8.13 -18.43
C GLY A 150 1.53 -9.46 -17.65
N SER A 151 0.60 -9.64 -16.73
CA SER A 151 0.37 -10.91 -16.03
C SER A 151 -0.59 -11.78 -16.83
N MET A 152 -0.35 -13.09 -16.88
CA MET A 152 -1.29 -14.02 -17.49
C MET A 152 -2.50 -14.17 -16.56
N GLU A 153 -3.72 -13.95 -17.08
CA GLU A 153 -4.99 -14.15 -16.38
C GLU A 153 -5.27 -15.65 -16.17
N VAL A 154 -4.49 -16.29 -15.30
CA VAL A 154 -4.72 -17.65 -14.84
C VAL A 154 -4.83 -17.58 -13.33
N ALA A 155 -5.78 -18.31 -12.73
CA ALA A 155 -5.85 -18.49 -11.29
C ALA A 155 -4.52 -19.10 -10.83
N ARG A 156 -3.67 -18.29 -10.19
CA ARG A 156 -2.33 -18.70 -9.76
C ARG A 156 -2.31 -19.04 -8.29
N MET A 157 -1.49 -20.03 -7.95
CA MET A 157 -1.13 -20.29 -6.56
C MET A 157 -0.48 -19.03 -5.96
N THR A 158 -0.56 -18.88 -4.65
CA THR A 158 0.04 -17.77 -3.94
C THR A 158 0.91 -18.32 -2.81
N VAL A 159 2.06 -17.68 -2.61
CA VAL A 159 3.00 -18.01 -1.54
C VAL A 159 3.24 -16.77 -0.68
N GLY A 160 3.47 -17.00 0.61
CA GLY A 160 3.68 -15.94 1.59
C GLY A 160 5.15 -15.58 1.75
N PRO A 161 5.47 -14.78 2.77
CA PRO A 161 6.85 -14.59 3.23
C PRO A 161 7.53 -15.92 3.54
N GLU A 162 8.84 -15.97 3.31
CA GLU A 162 9.76 -17.08 3.64
C GLU A 162 9.45 -18.41 2.91
N HIS A 163 8.44 -18.44 2.04
CA HIS A 163 8.15 -19.62 1.24
C HIS A 163 9.11 -19.75 0.05
N GLU A 164 9.42 -20.99 -0.30
CA GLU A 164 10.18 -21.30 -1.51
C GLU A 164 9.33 -21.14 -2.77
N VAL A 165 9.95 -20.60 -3.82
CA VAL A 165 9.38 -20.49 -5.16
C VAL A 165 9.87 -21.70 -5.97
N PRO A 166 8.97 -22.52 -6.53
CA PRO A 166 9.38 -23.73 -7.25
C PRO A 166 10.18 -23.40 -8.51
N TRP A 167 11.18 -24.22 -8.81
CA TRP A 167 11.94 -24.16 -10.06
C TRP A 167 11.31 -25.08 -11.12
N PRO A 168 10.79 -24.56 -12.25
CA PRO A 168 10.28 -25.41 -13.32
C PRO A 168 11.40 -26.17 -14.03
N SER A 169 11.17 -27.44 -14.38
CA SER A 169 12.20 -28.33 -14.93
C SER A 169 12.82 -27.86 -16.25
N ASP A 170 12.06 -27.13 -17.06
CA ASP A 170 12.42 -26.57 -18.37
C ASP A 170 12.82 -25.09 -18.30
N ALA A 171 12.89 -24.51 -17.10
CA ALA A 171 13.41 -23.17 -16.90
C ALA A 171 14.95 -23.13 -17.01
N ALA A 172 15.45 -22.22 -17.83
CA ALA A 172 16.85 -21.83 -17.86
C ALA A 172 17.17 -20.85 -16.72
N TRP A 173 16.33 -19.83 -16.51
CA TRP A 173 16.38 -18.92 -15.37
C TRP A 173 14.98 -18.45 -14.95
N LEU A 174 14.87 -17.92 -13.73
CA LEU A 174 13.68 -17.19 -13.28
C LEU A 174 13.91 -15.68 -13.32
N GLU A 175 12.84 -14.90 -13.38
CA GLU A 175 12.86 -13.45 -13.26
C GLU A 175 11.84 -13.00 -12.20
N TYR A 176 12.19 -11.92 -11.48
CA TYR A 176 11.28 -11.24 -10.56
C TYR A 176 10.55 -10.07 -11.25
N GLU A 177 9.28 -9.86 -10.89
CA GLU A 177 8.48 -8.70 -11.30
C GLU A 177 7.90 -8.05 -10.04
N PRO A 178 8.62 -7.10 -9.42
CA PRO A 178 8.30 -6.56 -8.12
C PRO A 178 7.26 -5.43 -8.27
N LYS A 179 6.19 -5.52 -7.49
CA LYS A 179 5.02 -4.65 -7.60
C LYS A 179 4.51 -4.26 -6.20
N VAL A 180 3.81 -3.14 -6.12
CA VAL A 180 2.91 -2.81 -5.02
C VAL A 180 1.48 -3.06 -5.49
N ALA A 181 0.70 -3.72 -4.66
CA ALA A 181 -0.72 -3.94 -4.90
C ALA A 181 -1.57 -3.04 -4.01
N ALA A 182 -2.58 -2.41 -4.59
CA ALA A 182 -3.69 -1.78 -3.86
C ALA A 182 -4.83 -2.80 -3.72
N VAL A 183 -5.31 -3.00 -2.49
CA VAL A 183 -6.45 -3.86 -2.17
C VAL A 183 -7.68 -2.98 -1.96
N LEU A 184 -8.79 -3.29 -2.62
CA LEU A 184 -10.03 -2.53 -2.47
C LEU A 184 -10.78 -2.92 -1.19
N GLY A 185 -11.18 -1.93 -0.40
CA GLY A 185 -12.06 -2.07 0.76
C GLY A 185 -13.49 -1.61 0.48
N ARG A 186 -13.73 -0.97 -0.66
CA ARG A 186 -15.04 -0.49 -1.08
C ARG A 186 -15.29 -0.87 -2.53
N GLU A 187 -16.54 -1.19 -2.83
CA GLU A 187 -16.99 -1.39 -4.20
C GLU A 187 -16.76 -0.12 -5.01
N ALA A 188 -16.39 -0.25 -6.27
CA ALA A 188 -16.13 0.87 -7.16
C ALA A 188 -16.76 0.62 -8.53
N ARG A 189 -17.42 1.65 -9.07
CA ARG A 189 -18.00 1.60 -10.42
C ARG A 189 -18.02 3.00 -11.01
N ARG A 190 -17.41 3.15 -12.19
CA ARG A 190 -17.27 4.43 -12.91
C ARG A 190 -16.75 5.57 -12.03
N ILE A 191 -15.70 5.25 -11.25
CA ILE A 191 -15.03 6.23 -10.40
C ILE A 191 -13.93 6.96 -11.17
N VAL A 192 -13.66 8.20 -10.81
CA VAL A 192 -12.51 8.94 -11.34
C VAL A 192 -11.23 8.61 -10.56
N VAL A 193 -10.07 8.95 -11.12
CA VAL A 193 -8.76 8.61 -10.56
C VAL A 193 -8.58 9.19 -9.16
N GLU A 194 -9.11 10.39 -8.94
CA GLU A 194 -9.04 11.13 -7.68
C GLU A 194 -9.83 10.44 -6.55
N GLU A 195 -10.87 9.67 -6.90
CA GLU A 195 -11.69 8.94 -5.93
C GLU A 195 -11.05 7.61 -5.51
N VAL A 196 -10.11 7.07 -6.30
CA VAL A 196 -9.55 5.72 -6.09
C VAL A 196 -9.03 5.51 -4.67
N ARG A 197 -8.33 6.52 -4.11
CA ARG A 197 -7.75 6.41 -2.76
C ARG A 197 -8.80 6.07 -1.69
N ASP A 198 -10.02 6.60 -1.83
CA ASP A 198 -11.11 6.39 -0.86
C ASP A 198 -11.70 4.97 -0.93
N HIS A 199 -11.38 4.23 -1.99
CA HIS A 199 -11.81 2.84 -2.19
C HIS A 199 -10.74 1.82 -1.80
N VAL A 200 -9.48 2.24 -1.64
CA VAL A 200 -8.37 1.36 -1.25
C VAL A 200 -8.41 1.12 0.26
N PHE A 201 -8.45 -0.16 0.65
CA PHE A 201 -8.27 -0.60 2.02
C PHE A 201 -6.82 -0.44 2.47
N GLY A 202 -5.89 -0.89 1.63
CA GLY A 202 -4.48 -0.92 1.98
C GLY A 202 -3.59 -1.41 0.84
N TYR A 203 -2.30 -1.52 1.15
CA TYR A 203 -1.26 -1.87 0.19
C TYR A 203 -0.42 -3.06 0.67
N THR A 204 0.06 -3.88 -0.27
CA THR A 204 0.97 -5.00 -0.01
C THR A 204 1.99 -5.14 -1.15
N LEU A 205 3.07 -5.91 -0.94
CA LEU A 205 4.00 -6.24 -2.02
C LEU A 205 3.54 -7.47 -2.77
N VAL A 206 3.80 -7.47 -4.08
CA VAL A 206 3.60 -8.62 -4.95
C VAL A 206 4.87 -8.87 -5.74
N ASN A 207 5.29 -10.13 -5.82
CA ASN A 207 6.27 -10.58 -6.80
C ASN A 207 5.61 -11.55 -7.77
N ASP A 208 5.69 -11.23 -9.06
CA ASP A 208 5.12 -12.04 -10.13
C ASP A 208 6.22 -12.77 -10.91
N TRP A 209 6.51 -13.99 -10.48
CA TRP A 209 7.63 -14.78 -11.00
C TRP A 209 7.39 -15.19 -12.46
N ARG A 210 8.48 -15.20 -13.22
CA ARG A 210 8.51 -15.66 -14.61
C ARG A 210 9.62 -16.68 -14.77
N ALA A 211 9.36 -17.73 -15.54
CA ALA A 211 10.42 -18.61 -16.01
C ALA A 211 10.72 -18.34 -17.48
N ARG A 212 11.99 -18.42 -17.84
CA ARG A 212 12.49 -18.29 -19.20
C ARG A 212 13.19 -19.56 -19.65
N ASP A 213 13.02 -19.93 -20.90
CA ASP A 213 13.85 -20.97 -21.53
C ASP A 213 15.22 -20.39 -21.94
N ALA A 214 16.09 -21.24 -22.51
CA ALA A 214 17.42 -20.82 -22.93
C ALA A 214 17.42 -19.76 -24.05
N SER A 215 16.30 -19.57 -24.76
CA SER A 215 16.13 -18.52 -25.77
C SER A 215 15.63 -17.19 -25.18
N GLY A 216 15.20 -17.18 -23.92
CA GLY A 216 14.54 -16.04 -23.28
C GLY A 216 13.04 -15.98 -23.51
N ALA A 217 12.45 -16.99 -24.15
CA ALA A 217 11.01 -17.09 -24.31
C ALA A 217 10.35 -17.48 -22.97
N PRO A 218 9.12 -17.03 -22.68
CA PRO A 218 8.35 -17.54 -21.56
C PRO A 218 8.19 -19.06 -21.66
N VAL A 219 8.43 -19.77 -20.57
CA VAL A 219 8.26 -21.23 -20.52
C VAL A 219 6.77 -21.58 -20.42
N GLU A 220 6.25 -22.53 -21.19
CA GLU A 220 4.82 -22.89 -21.11
C GLU A 220 4.43 -23.46 -19.73
N THR A 221 5.32 -24.21 -19.06
CA THR A 221 5.13 -24.67 -17.67
C THR A 221 5.19 -23.53 -16.63
N SER A 222 5.60 -22.31 -17.01
CA SER A 222 5.50 -21.14 -16.15
C SER A 222 4.05 -20.73 -15.85
N ALA A 223 3.09 -21.26 -16.63
CA ALA A 223 1.69 -21.31 -16.28
C ALA A 223 1.51 -22.23 -15.05
N GLY A 224 1.88 -21.72 -13.87
CA GLY A 224 1.89 -22.50 -12.63
C GLY A 224 2.81 -21.94 -11.53
N LEU A 225 3.73 -21.03 -11.86
CA LEU A 225 4.49 -20.33 -10.83
C LEU A 225 3.55 -19.51 -9.93
N PRO A 226 3.77 -19.54 -8.60
CA PRO A 226 2.92 -18.80 -7.69
C PRO A 226 3.14 -17.29 -7.84
N LEU A 227 2.27 -16.51 -7.23
CA LEU A 227 2.55 -15.12 -6.89
C LEU A 227 3.03 -15.05 -5.45
N SER A 228 4.10 -14.30 -5.17
CA SER A 228 4.40 -13.96 -3.79
C SER A 228 3.59 -12.73 -3.40
N ILE A 229 2.93 -12.76 -2.24
CA ILE A 229 2.18 -11.62 -1.71
C ILE A 229 2.53 -11.46 -0.23
N GLY A 230 2.87 -10.24 0.19
CA GLY A 230 3.22 -9.97 1.58
C GLY A 230 4.09 -8.73 1.82
N PRO A 231 4.72 -8.62 3.00
CA PRO A 231 4.54 -9.49 4.17
C PRO A 231 3.23 -9.24 4.93
N CYS A 232 2.65 -8.05 4.77
CA CYS A 232 1.43 -7.61 5.41
C CYS A 232 0.59 -6.80 4.42
N VAL A 233 -0.62 -6.41 4.84
CA VAL A 233 -1.39 -5.32 4.23
C VAL A 233 -1.32 -4.14 5.19
N VAL A 234 -0.69 -3.03 4.77
CA VAL A 234 -0.72 -1.77 5.53
C VAL A 234 -1.93 -0.96 5.10
N THR A 235 -2.62 -0.28 6.02
CA THR A 235 -3.83 0.48 5.66
C THR A 235 -3.50 1.72 4.82
N ALA A 236 -4.47 2.19 4.03
CA ALA A 236 -4.24 3.26 3.05
C ALA A 236 -4.07 4.67 3.65
N ASP A 237 -4.51 4.88 4.88
CA ASP A 237 -4.35 6.13 5.64
C ASP A 237 -2.92 6.30 6.18
N GLU A 238 -2.18 5.21 6.26
CA GLU A 238 -0.86 5.15 6.89
C GLU A 238 0.30 5.41 5.94
N VAL A 239 0.06 5.20 4.64
CA VAL A 239 1.11 5.25 3.65
C VAL A 239 0.64 5.92 2.35
N ASP A 240 1.58 6.57 1.67
CA ASP A 240 1.35 7.17 0.36
C ASP A 240 2.28 6.53 -0.68
N PRO A 241 1.78 5.65 -1.57
CA PRO A 241 2.58 5.05 -2.63
C PRO A 241 3.28 6.06 -3.53
N GLN A 242 2.81 7.32 -3.62
CA GLN A 242 3.46 8.33 -4.45
C GLN A 242 4.84 8.76 -3.94
N THR A 243 5.09 8.60 -2.63
CA THR A 243 6.35 9.00 -1.99
C THR A 243 7.28 7.81 -1.69
N MET A 244 6.78 6.58 -1.88
CA MET A 244 7.53 5.36 -1.59
C MET A 244 8.61 5.02 -2.63
N PHE A 245 9.57 4.24 -2.17
CA PHE A 245 10.50 3.48 -3.02
C PHE A 245 10.24 1.98 -2.89
N LEU A 246 10.35 1.27 -4.01
CA LEU A 246 10.43 -0.17 -4.06
C LEU A 246 11.88 -0.57 -4.36
N THR A 247 12.45 -1.37 -3.47
CA THR A 247 13.82 -1.91 -3.59
C THR A 247 13.77 -3.42 -3.78
N VAL A 248 14.68 -3.95 -4.58
CA VAL A 248 14.92 -5.39 -4.74
C VAL A 248 16.34 -5.71 -4.33
N LYS A 249 16.49 -6.74 -3.49
CA LYS A 249 17.77 -7.38 -3.22
C LYS A 249 17.78 -8.82 -3.69
N VAL A 250 18.91 -9.27 -4.20
CA VAL A 250 19.17 -10.68 -4.52
C VAL A 250 20.45 -11.07 -3.79
N ASP A 251 20.38 -12.09 -2.95
CA ASP A 251 21.50 -12.57 -2.12
C ASP A 251 22.20 -11.47 -1.30
N GLY A 252 21.43 -10.46 -0.88
CA GLY A 252 21.88 -9.33 -0.09
C GLY A 252 22.27 -8.08 -0.89
N ASP A 253 22.49 -8.21 -2.20
CA ASP A 253 22.88 -7.10 -3.08
C ASP A 253 21.66 -6.35 -3.61
N GLU A 254 21.64 -5.02 -3.48
CA GLU A 254 20.59 -4.17 -4.07
C GLU A 254 20.75 -4.13 -5.60
N VAL A 255 19.87 -4.82 -6.32
CA VAL A 255 19.90 -4.93 -7.79
C VAL A 255 18.94 -3.96 -8.47
N ALA A 256 17.93 -3.44 -7.77
CA ALA A 256 16.99 -2.49 -8.31
C ALA A 256 16.40 -1.58 -7.22
N LYS A 257 16.18 -0.31 -7.56
CA LYS A 257 15.47 0.67 -6.73
C LYS A 257 14.70 1.65 -7.61
N GLY A 258 13.40 1.82 -7.32
CA GLY A 258 12.53 2.67 -8.11
C GLY A 258 11.55 3.45 -7.24
N ASN A 259 11.35 4.74 -7.53
CA ASN A 259 10.29 5.51 -6.89
C ASN A 259 8.93 5.06 -7.44
N LEU A 260 7.92 5.02 -6.60
CA LEU A 260 6.59 4.56 -6.97
C LEU A 260 5.67 5.66 -7.48
N ASN A 261 6.10 6.93 -7.54
CA ASN A 261 5.26 8.07 -7.94
C ASN A 261 4.49 7.82 -9.24
N GLY A 262 5.21 7.51 -10.34
CA GLY A 262 4.57 7.21 -11.62
C GLY A 262 3.75 5.92 -11.61
N ALA A 263 4.21 4.89 -10.90
CA ALA A 263 3.52 3.62 -10.79
C ALA A 263 2.20 3.74 -10.01
N ALA A 264 2.18 4.53 -8.93
CA ALA A 264 1.02 4.80 -8.09
C ALA A 264 -0.05 5.56 -8.88
N TRP A 265 0.34 6.57 -9.65
CA TRP A 265 -0.59 7.27 -10.55
C TRP A 265 -1.19 6.32 -11.59
N ASN A 266 -0.36 5.48 -12.22
CA ASN A 266 -0.82 4.51 -13.20
C ASN A 266 -1.70 3.41 -12.57
N LEU A 267 -1.45 3.05 -11.31
CA LEU A 267 -2.27 2.13 -10.54
C LEU A 267 -3.66 2.70 -10.29
N ALA A 268 -3.75 3.98 -9.91
CA ALA A 268 -5.03 4.65 -9.77
C ALA A 268 -5.79 4.72 -11.11
N ARG A 269 -5.09 5.02 -12.22
CA ARG A 269 -5.70 4.98 -13.56
C ARG A 269 -6.18 3.59 -13.97
N LEU A 270 -5.45 2.55 -13.62
CA LEU A 270 -5.84 1.17 -13.89
C LEU A 270 -7.14 0.81 -13.15
N ILE A 271 -7.25 1.17 -11.87
CA ILE A 271 -8.45 0.92 -11.06
C ILE A 271 -9.64 1.70 -11.62
N ALA A 272 -9.48 3.01 -11.87
CA ALA A 272 -10.54 3.84 -12.45
C ALA A 272 -11.01 3.28 -13.80
N GLY A 273 -10.07 2.94 -14.68
CA GLY A 273 -10.36 2.32 -15.98
C GLY A 273 -11.07 0.96 -15.88
N ALA A 274 -10.66 0.11 -14.94
CA ALA A 274 -11.35 -1.17 -14.71
C ALA A 274 -12.78 -0.96 -14.19
N SER A 275 -13.00 0.05 -13.35
CA SER A 275 -14.33 0.39 -12.81
C SER A 275 -15.33 0.89 -13.87
N GLU A 276 -14.83 1.36 -15.03
CA GLU A 276 -15.68 1.72 -16.17
C GLU A 276 -16.20 0.48 -16.91
N LEU A 277 -15.39 -0.59 -16.92
CA LEU A 277 -15.70 -1.85 -17.61
C LEU A 277 -16.65 -2.74 -16.78
N GLY A 278 -16.55 -2.68 -15.46
CA GLY A 278 -17.32 -3.51 -14.55
C GLY A 278 -17.36 -2.97 -13.13
N GLU A 279 -18.21 -3.57 -12.30
CA GLU A 279 -18.21 -3.28 -10.87
C GLU A 279 -17.04 -4.01 -10.20
N LEU A 280 -16.24 -3.26 -9.45
CA LEU A 280 -15.15 -3.78 -8.64
C LEU A 280 -15.67 -4.02 -7.22
N GLU A 281 -15.23 -5.09 -6.59
CA GLU A 281 -15.71 -5.53 -5.29
C GLU A 281 -14.62 -5.44 -4.19
N ARG A 282 -15.04 -5.58 -2.93
CA ARG A 282 -14.11 -5.63 -1.80
C ARG A 282 -13.20 -6.85 -1.92
N GLY A 283 -11.92 -6.66 -1.66
CA GLY A 283 -10.88 -7.68 -1.79
C GLY A 283 -10.33 -7.83 -3.21
N ASP A 284 -10.89 -7.16 -4.23
CA ASP A 284 -10.20 -7.03 -5.51
C ASP A 284 -8.89 -6.26 -5.32
N ALA A 285 -7.86 -6.65 -6.06
CA ALA A 285 -6.55 -6.05 -5.97
C ALA A 285 -5.98 -5.72 -7.34
N PHE A 286 -5.14 -4.69 -7.37
CA PHE A 286 -4.48 -4.20 -8.57
C PHE A 286 -3.02 -4.00 -8.28
N ALA A 287 -2.11 -4.50 -9.11
CA ALA A 287 -0.68 -4.44 -8.84
C ALA A 287 0.15 -3.84 -9.98
N LEU A 288 1.04 -2.91 -9.64
CA LEU A 288 1.99 -2.29 -10.56
C LEU A 288 3.33 -2.02 -9.87
N GLY A 289 4.39 -1.96 -10.68
CA GLY A 289 5.75 -1.67 -10.22
C GLY A 289 6.35 -0.48 -10.99
N PRO A 290 7.40 0.16 -10.44
CA PRO A 290 8.04 1.32 -11.05
C PRO A 290 9.04 0.94 -12.14
N PHE A 291 9.40 -0.34 -12.23
CA PHE A 291 10.39 -0.81 -13.16
C PHE A 291 9.74 -1.13 -14.51
N ALA A 292 10.11 -0.36 -15.53
CA ALA A 292 9.82 -0.73 -16.90
C ALA A 292 10.37 -2.15 -17.17
N ARG A 293 9.76 -2.82 -18.14
CA ARG A 293 10.18 -4.14 -18.63
C ARG A 293 10.97 -3.93 -19.92
N PRO A 294 12.26 -3.54 -19.89
CA PRO A 294 13.05 -3.69 -21.10
C PRO A 294 13.09 -5.18 -21.50
N ALA A 295 13.39 -5.44 -22.77
CA ALA A 295 13.78 -6.74 -23.33
C ALA A 295 14.74 -7.50 -22.38
N PRO A 296 14.90 -8.84 -22.48
CA PRO A 296 15.61 -9.69 -21.52
C PRO A 296 16.72 -8.94 -20.79
N ASP A 297 16.47 -8.68 -19.51
CA ASP A 297 17.30 -7.85 -18.65
C ASP A 297 18.22 -8.80 -17.87
N PRO A 298 19.53 -8.90 -18.22
CA PRO A 298 20.45 -9.80 -17.55
C PRO A 298 20.50 -9.55 -16.03
N GLY A 299 20.17 -8.33 -15.57
CA GLY A 299 20.11 -7.98 -14.15
C GLY A 299 18.95 -8.62 -13.39
N ARG A 300 18.02 -9.29 -14.07
CA ARG A 300 16.86 -9.96 -13.44
C ARG A 300 16.91 -11.48 -13.45
N GLN A 301 17.99 -12.07 -13.95
CA GLN A 301 18.12 -13.52 -13.99
C GLN A 301 18.39 -14.08 -12.58
N LEU A 302 17.57 -15.04 -12.18
CA LEU A 302 17.66 -15.72 -10.90
C LEU A 302 18.00 -17.19 -11.09
N TRP A 303 18.78 -17.71 -10.15
CA TRP A 303 19.28 -19.07 -10.13
C TRP A 303 18.70 -19.84 -8.93
N PRO A 304 18.70 -21.19 -8.97
CA PRO A 304 18.26 -22.00 -7.83
C PRO A 304 19.04 -21.63 -6.56
N GLY A 305 18.33 -21.52 -5.44
CA GLY A 305 18.89 -21.14 -4.14
C GLY A 305 18.99 -19.62 -3.88
N ALA A 306 18.75 -18.77 -4.88
CA ALA A 306 18.81 -17.32 -4.70
C ALA A 306 17.74 -16.83 -3.70
N LEU A 307 18.14 -15.97 -2.77
CA LEU A 307 17.24 -15.25 -1.87
C LEU A 307 16.86 -13.91 -2.50
N VAL A 308 15.56 -13.67 -2.69
CA VAL A 308 15.05 -12.42 -3.23
C VAL A 308 14.24 -11.69 -2.16
N GLU A 309 14.56 -10.41 -1.95
CA GLU A 309 13.88 -9.54 -1.00
C GLU A 309 13.28 -8.33 -1.73
N LEU A 310 11.96 -8.17 -1.66
CA LEU A 310 11.27 -6.95 -2.06
C LEU A 310 11.00 -6.09 -0.83
N ALA A 311 11.35 -4.82 -0.86
CA ALA A 311 11.11 -3.91 0.26
C ALA A 311 10.46 -2.61 -0.18
N ALA A 312 9.44 -2.17 0.56
CA ALA A 312 8.90 -0.82 0.46
C ALA A 312 8.71 -0.22 1.85
N GLU A 313 8.97 1.08 1.96
CA GLU A 313 8.80 1.83 3.20
C GLU A 313 7.33 1.77 3.67
N GLY A 314 7.12 1.59 4.98
CA GLY A 314 5.79 1.42 5.59
C GLY A 314 5.20 0.00 5.46
N ILE A 315 5.48 -0.73 4.37
CA ILE A 315 4.97 -2.10 4.16
C ILE A 315 5.91 -3.14 4.80
N GLY A 316 7.22 -2.98 4.64
CA GLY A 316 8.23 -3.95 5.10
C GLY A 316 8.83 -4.77 3.96
N THR A 317 9.28 -5.98 4.27
CA THR A 317 10.06 -6.81 3.34
C THR A 317 9.38 -8.15 3.07
N LEU A 318 9.13 -8.46 1.80
CA LEU A 318 8.68 -9.76 1.32
C LEU A 318 9.90 -10.55 0.84
N ARG A 319 10.17 -11.69 1.47
CA ARG A 319 11.30 -12.57 1.18
C ARG A 319 10.86 -13.90 0.64
N ASN A 320 11.53 -14.39 -0.39
CA ASN A 320 11.35 -15.73 -0.92
C ASN A 320 12.68 -16.29 -1.44
N THR A 321 12.89 -17.59 -1.25
CA THR A 321 14.05 -18.31 -1.79
C THR A 321 13.63 -19.11 -3.01
N ILE A 322 14.44 -19.13 -4.06
CA ILE A 322 14.21 -19.99 -5.21
C ILE A 322 14.58 -21.43 -4.84
N ALA A 323 13.67 -22.38 -5.02
CA ALA A 323 13.91 -23.78 -4.72
C ALA A 323 15.11 -24.33 -5.50
N ALA A 324 15.79 -25.32 -4.92
CA ALA A 324 16.80 -26.11 -5.63
C ALA A 324 16.17 -26.87 -6.81
N ARG A 325 16.99 -27.24 -7.80
CA ARG A 325 16.59 -28.08 -8.93
C ARG A 325 16.29 -29.52 -8.53
#